data_AF-X8DQ19-F1
#
_entry.id   AF-X8DQ19-F1
#
_cell.length_a   1.000
_cell.length_b   1.000
_cell.length_c   1.000
_cell.angle_alpha   90.00
_cell.angle_beta   90.00
_cell.angle_gamma   90.00
#
_symmetry.space_group_name_H-M   'P 1'
#
loop_
_entity.id
_entity.type
_entity.pdbx_description
1 polymer ?
#
loop_
_entity_poly.entity_id
_entity_poly.type
_entity_poly.pdbx_seq_one_letter_code
_entity_poly.pdbx_strand_id
1 'polypeptide(L)'
;MRTDEEYRWLAHALTVETLRELLPETEHLEVARYLLPKLRAVNFVIQDILGKGVAYQARFDPQAKGIGEWLRSREIDIPESLLEGK
;
A
#
# COMPACT_ATOMS: atom_id res chain seq x y z
N MET A 1 -2.28 10.56 -7.07
CA MET A 1 -1.23 11.40 -7.71
C MET A 1 -1.89 12.48 -8.54
N ARG A 2 -1.28 13.65 -8.65
CA ARG A 2 -1.82 14.84 -9.33
C ARG A 2 -1.50 14.81 -10.83
N THR A 3 -0.32 14.32 -11.19
CA THR A 3 0.14 14.21 -12.58
C THR A 3 0.31 12.76 -13.02
N ASP A 4 0.43 12.55 -14.34
CA ASP A 4 0.69 11.22 -14.90
C ASP A 4 2.12 10.75 -14.62
N GLU A 5 3.06 11.68 -14.47
CA GLU A 5 4.44 11.39 -14.08
C GLU A 5 4.52 10.87 -12.64
N GLU A 6 3.89 11.59 -11.70
CA GLU A 6 3.76 11.15 -10.31
C GLU A 6 3.06 9.78 -10.21
N TYR A 7 2.02 9.55 -11.03
CA TYR A 7 1.35 8.24 -11.09
C TYR A 7 2.26 7.13 -11.61
N ARG A 8 3.03 7.37 -12.68
CA ARG A 8 3.98 6.39 -13.20
C ARG A 8 5.00 6.02 -12.14
N TRP A 9 5.57 7.01 -11.45
CA TRP A 9 6.47 6.75 -10.33
C TRP A 9 5.79 5.90 -9.25
N LEU A 10 4.60 6.29 -8.77
CA LEU A 10 3.87 5.54 -7.75
C LEU A 10 3.62 4.08 -8.16
N ALA A 11 3.21 3.86 -9.40
CA ALA A 11 2.91 2.53 -9.94
C ALA A 11 4.16 1.64 -10.08
N HIS A 12 5.36 2.23 -10.20
CA HIS A 12 6.62 1.49 -10.21
C HIS A 12 7.20 1.33 -8.79
N ALA A 13 7.03 2.32 -7.92
CA ALA A 13 7.55 2.31 -6.55
C ALA A 13 6.76 1.37 -5.63
N LEU A 14 5.43 1.38 -5.70
CA LEU A 14 4.57 0.51 -4.90
C LEU A 14 4.26 -0.80 -5.65
N THR A 15 5.18 -1.74 -5.53
CA THR A 15 5.02 -3.15 -5.95
C THR A 15 4.45 -4.00 -4.81
N VAL A 16 4.18 -5.29 -5.07
CA VAL A 16 3.76 -6.21 -4.00
C VAL A 16 4.93 -6.46 -3.05
N GLU A 17 6.14 -6.52 -3.59
CA GLU A 17 7.40 -6.68 -2.87
C GLU A 17 7.62 -5.49 -1.94
N THR A 18 7.53 -4.27 -2.46
CA THR A 18 7.62 -3.04 -1.65
C THR A 18 6.53 -3.00 -0.59
N LEU A 19 5.28 -3.40 -0.91
CA LEU A 19 4.21 -3.44 0.09
C LEU A 19 4.56 -4.36 1.26
N ARG A 20 5.17 -5.53 0.99
CA ARG A 20 5.59 -6.48 2.04
C ARG A 20 6.70 -5.94 2.91
N GLU A 21 7.64 -5.18 2.34
CA GLU A 21 8.67 -4.47 3.11
C GLU A 21 8.05 -3.40 4.03
N LEU A 22 7.08 -2.64 3.51
CA LEU A 22 6.39 -1.57 4.24
C LEU A 22 5.40 -2.08 5.29
N LEU A 23 4.76 -3.22 5.02
CA LEU A 23 3.80 -3.92 5.87
C LEU A 23 4.18 -5.41 6.00
N PRO A 24 5.13 -5.75 6.89
CA PRO A 24 5.64 -7.12 7.04
C PRO A 24 4.56 -8.17 7.36
N GLU A 25 3.43 -7.76 7.94
CA GLU A 25 2.28 -8.63 8.21
C GLU A 25 1.59 -9.19 6.95
N THR A 26 2.00 -8.73 5.76
CA THR A 26 1.52 -9.19 4.45
C THR A 26 2.49 -10.16 3.77
N GLU A 27 3.66 -10.45 4.37
CA GLU A 27 4.74 -11.24 3.77
C GLU A 27 4.28 -12.62 3.28
N HIS A 28 3.47 -13.32 4.09
CA HIS A 28 2.97 -14.66 3.78
C HIS A 28 1.54 -14.67 3.23
N LEU A 29 0.96 -13.50 2.98
CA LEU A 29 -0.40 -13.38 2.48
C LEU A 29 -0.42 -13.26 0.97
N GLU A 30 -1.51 -13.73 0.37
CA GLU A 30 -1.79 -13.48 -1.03
C GLU A 30 -2.18 -12.01 -1.21
N VAL A 31 -1.44 -11.32 -2.08
CA VAL A 31 -1.64 -9.90 -2.38
C VAL A 31 -1.87 -9.75 -3.88
N ALA A 32 -3.03 -9.24 -4.25
CA ALA A 32 -3.32 -8.81 -5.61
C ALA A 32 -3.11 -7.30 -5.75
N ARG A 33 -2.42 -6.88 -6.82
CA ARG A 33 -2.16 -5.47 -7.13
C ARG A 33 -2.90 -5.04 -8.39
N TYR A 34 -3.69 -3.99 -8.27
CA TYR A 34 -4.49 -3.41 -9.35
C TYR A 34 -4.04 -1.98 -9.62
N LEU A 35 -3.64 -1.72 -10.86
CA LEU A 35 -3.36 -0.36 -11.33
C LEU A 35 -4.67 0.27 -11.81
N LEU A 36 -4.91 1.51 -11.39
CA LEU A 36 -6.10 2.28 -11.75
C LEU A 36 -5.69 3.58 -12.45
N PRO A 37 -5.25 3.54 -13.72
CA PRO A 37 -4.65 4.70 -14.39
C PRO A 37 -5.56 5.91 -14.48
N LYS A 38 -6.87 5.69 -14.72
CA LYS A 38 -7.88 6.77 -14.81
C LYS A 38 -8.11 7.48 -13.48
N LEU A 39 -7.76 6.85 -12.36
CA LEU A 39 -7.84 7.41 -11.00
C LEU A 39 -6.46 7.80 -10.46
N ARG A 40 -5.38 7.54 -11.21
CA ARG A 40 -3.99 7.72 -10.79
C ARG A 40 -3.70 7.08 -9.43
N ALA A 41 -4.17 5.85 -9.26
CA ALA A 41 -4.13 5.10 -8.01
C ALA A 41 -3.62 3.66 -8.20
N VAL A 42 -3.12 3.09 -7.10
CA VAL A 42 -2.75 1.68 -6.98
C VAL A 42 -3.60 1.10 -5.84
N ASN A 43 -4.25 -0.04 -6.09
CA ASN A 43 -5.04 -0.73 -5.08
C ASN A 43 -4.46 -2.11 -4.83
N PHE A 44 -4.24 -2.42 -3.55
CA PHE A 44 -3.88 -3.75 -3.08
C PHE A 44 -5.08 -4.43 -2.42
N VAL A 45 -5.29 -5.70 -2.76
CA VAL A 45 -6.22 -6.59 -2.07
C VAL A 45 -5.38 -7.65 -1.37
N ILE A 46 -5.45 -7.71 -0.05
CA ILE A 46 -4.68 -8.65 0.77
C ILE A 46 -5.65 -9.67 1.34
N GLN A 47 -5.52 -10.92 0.90
CA GLN A 47 -6.38 -12.01 1.37
C GLN A 47 -6.03 -12.37 2.81
N ASP A 48 -7.04 -12.73 3.59
CA ASP A 48 -6.92 -13.23 4.96
C ASP A 48 -6.14 -12.33 5.93
N ILE A 49 -5.99 -11.03 5.61
CA ILE A 49 -5.35 -10.04 6.50
C ILE A 49 -6.08 -9.89 7.85
N LEU A 50 -7.35 -10.26 7.91
CA LEU A 50 -8.16 -10.28 9.14
C LEU A 50 -8.12 -11.63 9.87
N GLY A 51 -7.38 -12.62 9.35
CA GLY A 51 -7.35 -13.98 9.85
C GLY A 51 -8.74 -14.62 9.89
N LYS A 52 -9.05 -15.33 10.97
CA LYS A 52 -10.37 -15.96 11.22
C LYS A 52 -11.43 -14.97 11.75
N GLY A 53 -11.17 -13.66 11.74
CA GLY A 53 -12.05 -12.62 12.25
C GLY A 53 -11.81 -12.23 13.72
N VAL A 54 -12.68 -11.35 14.25
CA VAL A 54 -12.59 -10.65 15.55
C VAL A 54 -12.38 -11.54 16.80
N ALA A 55 -12.61 -12.84 16.70
CA ALA A 55 -12.38 -13.78 17.80
C ALA A 55 -10.90 -14.16 18.00
N TYR A 56 -10.02 -13.80 17.06
CA TYR A 56 -8.58 -14.05 17.16
C TYR A 56 -7.85 -12.76 17.59
N GLN A 57 -7.56 -12.64 18.89
CA GLN A 57 -6.93 -11.49 19.56
C GLN A 57 -5.47 -11.18 19.13
N ALA A 58 -5.04 -11.56 17.93
CA ALA A 58 -3.62 -11.51 17.56
C ALA A 58 -3.15 -10.23 16.85
N ARG A 59 -4.02 -9.24 16.58
CA ARG A 59 -3.63 -8.03 15.83
C ARG A 59 -4.04 -6.72 16.51
N PHE A 60 -3.17 -5.72 16.35
CA PHE A 60 -3.37 -4.33 16.79
C PHE A 60 -4.57 -3.65 16.10
N ASP A 61 -4.96 -4.12 14.90
CA ASP A 61 -6.09 -3.61 14.13
C ASP A 61 -6.97 -4.76 13.58
N PRO A 62 -7.85 -5.33 14.40
CA PRO A 62 -8.66 -6.50 14.03
C PRO A 62 -9.72 -6.22 12.94
N GLN A 63 -9.90 -4.95 12.54
CA GLN A 63 -10.85 -4.54 11.50
C GLN A 63 -10.17 -3.97 10.26
N ALA A 64 -8.83 -3.98 10.20
CA ALA A 64 -8.05 -3.33 9.14
C ALA A 64 -8.41 -1.84 8.92
N LYS A 65 -8.90 -1.14 9.95
CA LYS A 65 -9.26 0.29 9.85
C LYS A 65 -8.04 1.21 9.93
N GLY A 66 -7.01 0.78 10.64
CA GLY A 66 -5.72 1.44 10.78
C GLY A 66 -4.68 1.02 9.74
N ILE A 67 -4.86 -0.10 9.02
CA ILE A 67 -3.84 -0.59 8.07
C ILE A 67 -3.48 0.44 6.98
N GLY A 68 -4.48 1.19 6.48
CA GLY A 68 -4.26 2.24 5.48
C GLY A 68 -3.48 3.42 6.06
N GLU A 69 -3.79 3.81 7.29
CA GLU A 69 -3.05 4.85 8.03
C GLU A 69 -1.62 4.43 8.32
N TRP A 70 -1.43 3.15 8.67
CA TRP A 70 -0.13 2.58 8.93
C TRP A 70 0.73 2.54 7.67
N LEU A 71 0.17 2.16 6.52
CA LEU A 71 0.87 2.26 5.25
C LEU A 71 1.25 3.72 4.94
N ARG A 72 0.35 4.67 5.20
CA ARG A 72 0.63 6.12 5.00
C ARG A 72 1.69 6.68 5.95
N SER A 73 1.95 6.02 7.09
CA SER A 73 2.99 6.44 8.01
C SER A 73 4.37 5.90 7.63
N ARG A 74 4.48 5.13 6.54
CA ARG A 74 5.78 4.64 6.05
C ARG A 74 6.42 5.65 5.14
N GLU A 75 7.74 5.73 5.21
CA GLU A 75 8.56 6.58 4.37
C GLU A 75 9.04 5.78 3.15
N ILE A 76 9.12 6.47 2.01
CA ILE A 76 9.65 5.94 0.77
C ILE A 76 10.40 7.05 0.06
N ASP A 77 11.53 6.71 -0.55
CA ASP A 77 12.29 7.66 -1.35
C ASP A 77 11.52 8.09 -2.58
N ILE A 78 11.52 9.39 -2.85
CA ILE A 78 10.87 9.99 -4.02
C ILE A 78 11.91 10.71 -4.88
N PRO A 79 11.85 10.61 -6.22
CA PRO A 79 12.73 11.37 -7.10
C PRO A 79 12.56 12.88 -6.91
N GLU A 80 13.68 13.61 -6.86
CA GLU A 80 13.67 15.08 -6.74
C GLU A 80 12.92 15.76 -7.89
N SER A 81 12.93 15.16 -9.09
CA SER A 81 12.19 15.68 -10.26
C SER A 81 10.69 15.80 -10.02
N LEU A 82 10.13 15.05 -9.08
CA LEU A 82 8.70 15.13 -8.71
C LEU A 82 8.41 16.27 -7.71
N LEU A 83 9.43 16.93 -7.17
CA LEU A 83 9.29 18.04 -6.22
C LEU A 83 9.13 19.41 -6.90
N GLU A 84 9.58 19.53 -8.14
CA GLU A 84 9.66 20.80 -8.89
C GLU A 84 8.28 21.36 -9.33
N GLY A 85 7.19 20.65 -9.03
CA GLY A 85 5.80 21.07 -9.31
C GLY A 85 5.09 21.79 -8.15
N LYS A 86 5.81 22.29 -7.14
CA LYS A 86 5.28 23.06 -6.01
C LYS A 86 5.71 24.51 -6.04
#